data_AF-A0A8T5HC71-F1
#
_entry.id   AF-A0A8T5HC71-F1
#
_cell.length_a   1.000
_cell.length_b   1.000
_cell.length_c   1.000
_cell.angle_alpha   90.00
_cell.angle_beta   90.00
_cell.angle_gamma   90.00
#
_symmetry.space_group_name_H-M   'P 1'
#
loop_
_entity.id
_entity.type
_entity.pdbx_description
1 polymer ?
#
loop_
_entity_poly.entity_id
_entity_poly.type
_entity_poly.pdbx_seq_one_letter_code
_entity_poly.pdbx_strand_id
1 'polypeptide(L)'
;MVKILVVEDNEEFRAGAEQYFATRDDVEVVYAKDYKEAKAVLDTQADTLDGAIVDFFFPMETGSGDTSLGRSLIERLVAEDPKEQNARLIYEELSKHLDYKDKDVAALAKRFAINYANDIPDEGPSEITVIKVLAQGSFGEKEFANHIFKNTFSRIPSMNNTKDHYGALERGLAESEHNQPLGLSVAPKLKQYDIPFVYATSTFHHAETGQKVHDYANSKIGVPIVECGANQENEKATQEFWERAYTTLERNLK
;
A
#
# COMPACT_ATOMS: atom_id res chain seq x y z
N MET A 1 1.14 -3.06 34.64
CA MET A 1 0.15 -2.47 33.73
C MET A 1 0.88 -2.23 32.44
N VAL A 2 0.44 -2.87 31.37
CA VAL A 2 1.04 -2.75 30.04
C VAL A 2 0.44 -1.52 29.37
N LYS A 3 1.24 -0.57 28.91
CA LYS A 3 0.76 0.62 28.22
C LYS A 3 0.98 0.48 26.73
N ILE A 4 -0.07 0.56 25.93
CA ILE A 4 0.02 0.43 24.47
C ILE A 4 -0.51 1.66 23.73
N LEU A 5 -0.01 1.87 22.51
CA LEU A 5 -0.55 2.80 21.54
C LEU A 5 -1.45 2.07 20.53
N VAL A 6 -2.66 2.55 20.33
CA VAL A 6 -3.54 2.11 19.22
C VAL A 6 -3.70 3.25 18.22
N VAL A 7 -3.34 3.01 16.96
CA VAL A 7 -3.50 3.98 15.86
C VAL A 7 -4.58 3.50 14.90
N GLU A 8 -5.74 4.16 14.94
CA GLU A 8 -6.96 3.80 14.21
C GLU A 8 -7.80 5.06 13.95
N ASP A 9 -7.99 5.40 12.69
CA ASP A 9 -8.70 6.61 12.29
C ASP A 9 -10.21 6.44 12.29
N ASN A 10 -10.69 5.26 11.88
CA ASN A 10 -12.11 4.96 11.82
C ASN A 10 -12.73 4.90 13.22
N GLU A 11 -13.74 5.74 13.46
CA GLU A 11 -14.38 5.85 14.77
C GLU A 11 -15.06 4.55 15.22
N GLU A 12 -15.66 3.79 14.31
CA GLU A 12 -16.32 2.53 14.61
C GLU A 12 -15.31 1.45 15.01
N PHE A 13 -14.18 1.38 14.30
CA PHE A 13 -13.12 0.42 14.62
C PHE A 13 -12.42 0.78 15.93
N ARG A 14 -12.16 2.07 16.16
CA ARG A 14 -11.63 2.56 17.43
C ARG A 14 -12.58 2.29 18.59
N ALA A 15 -13.89 2.46 18.40
CA ALA A 15 -14.89 2.09 19.41
C ALA A 15 -14.88 0.58 19.71
N GLY A 16 -14.65 -0.27 18.70
CA GLY A 16 -14.41 -1.71 18.89
C GLY A 16 -13.20 -1.99 19.78
N ALA A 17 -12.10 -1.27 19.56
CA ALA A 17 -10.89 -1.37 20.39
C ALA A 17 -11.17 -0.93 21.83
N GLU A 18 -11.83 0.22 22.00
CA GLU A 18 -12.22 0.76 23.30
C GLU A 18 -13.09 -0.21 24.09
N GLN A 19 -14.07 -0.85 23.44
CA GLN A 19 -14.90 -1.87 24.10
C GLN A 19 -14.09 -3.06 24.58
N TYR A 20 -13.15 -3.56 23.77
CA TYR A 20 -12.29 -4.67 24.17
C TYR A 20 -11.39 -4.27 25.35
N PHE A 21 -10.65 -3.17 25.23
CA PHE A 21 -9.70 -2.76 26.26
C PHE A 21 -10.37 -2.23 27.54
N ALA A 22 -11.62 -1.79 27.49
CA ALA A 22 -12.41 -1.51 28.70
C ALA A 22 -12.64 -2.75 29.58
N THR A 23 -12.49 -3.96 29.03
CA THR A 23 -12.58 -5.21 29.80
C THR A 23 -11.23 -5.64 30.43
N ARG A 24 -10.15 -4.88 30.17
CA ARG A 24 -8.78 -5.18 30.62
C ARG A 24 -8.36 -4.18 31.71
N ASP A 25 -8.13 -4.66 32.92
CA ASP A 25 -7.61 -3.85 34.04
C ASP A 25 -6.07 -3.81 34.07
N ASP A 26 -5.42 -4.65 33.28
CA ASP A 26 -3.98 -4.78 33.19
C ASP A 26 -3.35 -4.00 32.03
N VAL A 27 -4.16 -3.39 31.16
CA VAL A 27 -3.73 -2.64 29.98
C VAL A 27 -4.18 -1.17 30.07
N GLU A 28 -3.25 -0.25 29.89
CA GLU A 28 -3.52 1.17 29.65
C GLU A 28 -3.40 1.43 28.13
N VAL A 29 -4.37 2.12 27.52
CA VAL A 29 -4.35 2.39 26.08
C VAL A 29 -4.33 3.88 25.80
N VAL A 30 -3.39 4.30 24.95
CA VAL A 30 -3.36 5.63 24.34
C VAL A 30 -3.83 5.48 22.90
N TYR A 31 -4.90 6.21 22.54
CA TYR A 31 -5.43 6.22 21.18
C TYR A 31 -4.88 7.39 20.37
N ALA A 32 -4.63 7.15 19.09
CA ALA A 32 -4.34 8.15 18.09
C ALA A 32 -5.18 7.88 16.84
N LYS A 33 -5.81 8.91 16.28
CA LYS A 33 -6.66 8.75 15.09
C LYS A 33 -5.95 9.08 13.77
N ASP A 34 -4.74 9.62 13.83
CA ASP A 34 -3.98 10.02 12.66
C ASP A 34 -2.47 10.00 12.94
N TYR A 35 -1.68 10.26 11.90
CA TYR A 35 -0.23 10.26 12.00
C TYR A 35 0.30 11.32 12.96
N LYS A 36 -0.30 12.53 12.99
CA LYS A 36 0.14 13.61 13.88
C LYS A 36 -0.04 13.24 15.34
N GLU A 37 -1.20 12.72 15.72
CA GLU A 37 -1.47 12.25 17.08
C GLU A 37 -0.53 11.09 17.46
N ALA A 38 -0.36 10.09 16.58
CA ALA A 38 0.54 8.97 16.83
C ALA A 38 2.00 9.45 17.02
N LYS A 39 2.46 10.37 16.18
CA LYS A 39 3.78 10.98 16.29
C LYS A 39 3.94 11.78 17.57
N ALA A 40 2.93 12.56 17.97
CA ALA A 40 2.97 13.32 19.22
C ALA A 40 3.09 12.41 20.44
N VAL A 41 2.37 11.29 20.47
CA VAL A 41 2.51 10.26 21.51
C VAL A 41 3.93 9.68 21.51
N LEU A 42 4.45 9.27 20.35
CA LEU A 42 5.81 8.69 20.26
C LEU A 42 6.93 9.69 20.56
N ASP A 43 6.71 10.98 20.37
CA ASP A 43 7.70 12.00 20.73
C ASP A 43 7.69 12.36 22.22
N THR A 44 6.58 12.11 22.93
CA THR A 44 6.38 12.55 24.32
C THR A 44 6.30 11.43 25.35
N GLN A 45 5.94 10.22 24.92
CA GLN A 45 5.59 9.11 25.81
C GLN A 45 6.21 7.77 25.38
N ALA A 46 7.08 7.73 24.36
CA ALA A 46 7.64 6.47 23.84
C ALA A 46 8.35 5.61 24.90
N ASP A 47 9.02 6.25 25.86
CA ASP A 47 9.69 5.58 27.00
C ASP A 47 8.73 4.93 27.99
N THR A 48 7.43 5.25 27.90
CA THR A 48 6.37 4.66 28.73
C THR A 48 5.52 3.63 27.99
N LEU A 49 5.74 3.44 26.69
CA LEU A 49 4.97 2.49 25.89
C LEU A 49 5.64 1.13 25.89
N ASP A 50 4.88 0.08 26.19
CA ASP A 50 5.30 -1.30 26.10
C ASP A 50 5.04 -1.89 24.71
N GLY A 51 4.07 -1.36 23.95
CA GLY A 51 3.75 -1.88 22.61
C GLY A 51 2.84 -0.98 21.78
N ALA A 52 2.61 -1.36 20.52
CA ALA A 52 1.67 -0.66 19.65
C ALA A 52 0.86 -1.58 18.72
N ILE A 53 -0.37 -1.17 18.42
CA ILE A 53 -1.25 -1.75 17.39
C ILE A 53 -1.58 -0.63 16.40
N VAL A 54 -1.24 -0.83 15.13
CA VAL A 54 -1.24 0.27 14.14
C VAL A 54 -2.01 -0.18 12.89
N ASP A 55 -2.98 0.59 12.40
CA ASP A 55 -3.55 0.32 11.06
C ASP A 55 -2.54 0.69 9.96
N PHE A 56 -2.70 0.15 8.75
CA PHE A 56 -1.93 0.59 7.60
C PHE A 56 -2.33 1.97 7.09
N PHE A 57 -3.64 2.23 7.06
CA PHE A 57 -4.21 3.36 6.36
C PHE A 57 -4.86 4.32 7.33
N PHE A 58 -4.39 5.56 7.36
CA PHE A 58 -4.98 6.65 8.13
C PHE A 58 -4.40 7.99 7.65
N PRO A 59 -5.11 9.12 7.86
CA PRO A 59 -4.66 10.41 7.35
C PRO A 59 -3.42 10.95 8.08
N MET A 60 -2.76 11.93 7.46
CA MET A 60 -1.71 12.69 8.15
C MET A 60 -2.27 13.45 9.35
N GLU A 61 -3.40 14.12 9.12
CA GLU A 61 -4.21 14.83 10.11
C GLU A 61 -5.66 14.74 9.66
N THR A 62 -6.54 14.22 10.51
CA THR A 62 -7.95 14.01 10.13
C THR A 62 -8.63 15.34 9.78
N GLY A 63 -9.29 15.37 8.62
CA GLY A 63 -10.00 16.52 8.08
C GLY A 63 -9.12 17.56 7.37
N SER A 64 -7.81 17.31 7.23
CA SER A 64 -6.88 18.28 6.62
C SER A 64 -6.93 18.27 5.09
N GLY A 65 -7.28 17.14 4.48
CA GLY A 65 -7.09 16.87 3.06
C GLY A 65 -5.63 16.73 2.62
N ASP A 66 -4.67 16.79 3.55
CA ASP A 66 -3.25 16.72 3.23
C ASP A 66 -2.82 15.27 2.97
N THR A 67 -2.40 15.04 1.73
CA THR A 67 -1.94 13.74 1.21
C THR A 67 -0.46 13.73 0.87
N SER A 68 0.28 14.81 1.18
CA SER A 68 1.67 15.00 0.79
C SER A 68 2.60 13.93 1.37
N LEU A 69 2.38 13.55 2.64
CA LEU A 69 3.15 12.50 3.29
C LEU A 69 2.85 11.12 2.70
N GLY A 70 1.57 10.80 2.47
CA GLY A 70 1.17 9.57 1.80
C GLY A 70 1.76 9.46 0.40
N ARG A 71 1.77 10.54 -0.39
CA ARG A 71 2.38 10.57 -1.72
C ARG A 71 3.88 10.31 -1.67
N SER A 72 4.59 11.01 -0.80
CA SER A 72 6.04 10.83 -0.62
C SER A 72 6.39 9.39 -0.22
N LEU A 73 5.54 8.77 0.61
CA LEU A 73 5.69 7.37 0.99
C LEU A 73 5.48 6.44 -0.20
N ILE A 74 4.44 6.64 -1.01
CA ILE A 74 4.20 5.84 -2.22
C ILE A 74 5.39 5.96 -3.18
N GLU A 75 5.89 7.16 -3.43
CA GLU A 75 7.07 7.39 -4.28
C GLU A 75 8.29 6.61 -3.79
N ARG A 76 8.52 6.58 -2.46
CA ARG A 76 9.56 5.74 -1.86
C ARG A 76 9.30 4.25 -2.07
N LEU A 77 8.08 3.77 -1.84
CA LEU A 77 7.73 2.37 -2.07
C LEU A 77 7.98 1.95 -3.53
N VAL A 78 7.69 2.84 -4.49
CA VAL A 78 7.97 2.61 -5.91
C VAL A 78 9.48 2.60 -6.16
N ALA A 79 10.25 3.52 -5.58
CA ALA A 79 11.71 3.57 -5.72
C ALA A 79 12.40 2.31 -5.17
N GLU A 80 11.82 1.68 -4.14
CA GLU A 80 12.35 0.47 -3.50
C GLU A 80 11.85 -0.84 -4.12
N ASP A 81 10.96 -0.80 -5.12
CA ASP A 81 10.46 -1.97 -5.87
C ASP A 81 11.08 -2.03 -7.27
N PRO A 82 12.13 -2.86 -7.49
CA PRO A 82 12.78 -2.99 -8.78
C PRO A 82 11.82 -3.39 -9.91
N LYS A 83 10.78 -4.17 -9.60
CA LYS A 83 9.79 -4.59 -10.61
C LYS A 83 8.96 -3.40 -11.06
N GLU A 84 8.50 -2.54 -10.15
CA GLU A 84 7.77 -1.33 -10.54
C GLU A 84 8.68 -0.34 -11.29
N GLN A 85 9.95 -0.19 -10.89
CA GLN A 85 10.92 0.62 -11.63
C GLN A 85 11.08 0.14 -13.07
N ASN A 86 11.28 -1.16 -13.25
CA ASN A 86 11.35 -1.79 -14.56
C ASN A 86 10.07 -1.58 -15.37
N ALA A 87 8.90 -1.76 -14.76
CA ALA A 87 7.62 -1.47 -15.41
C ALA A 87 7.53 -0.01 -15.88
N ARG A 88 8.01 0.96 -15.09
CA ARG A 88 8.02 2.38 -15.48
C ARG A 88 8.92 2.64 -16.69
N LEU A 89 10.11 2.02 -16.74
CA LEU A 89 11.00 2.11 -17.90
C LEU A 89 10.37 1.55 -19.17
N ILE A 90 9.74 0.38 -19.09
CA ILE A 90 9.04 -0.23 -20.24
C ILE A 90 7.87 0.66 -20.70
N TYR A 91 7.08 1.18 -19.74
CA TYR A 91 5.93 2.04 -20.05
C TYR A 91 6.34 3.36 -20.69
N GLU A 92 7.43 3.96 -20.23
CA GLU A 92 8.03 5.16 -20.84
C GLU A 92 8.53 4.87 -22.25
N GLU A 93 9.22 3.75 -22.45
CA GLU A 93 9.72 3.35 -23.77
C GLU A 93 8.58 3.14 -24.78
N LEU A 94 7.51 2.45 -24.38
CA LEU A 94 6.31 2.26 -25.21
C LEU A 94 5.64 3.59 -25.60
N SER A 95 5.70 4.61 -24.74
CA SER A 95 5.08 5.92 -25.00
C SER A 95 5.70 6.66 -26.19
N LYS A 96 6.95 6.31 -26.55
CA LYS A 96 7.63 6.86 -27.73
C LYS A 96 6.95 6.39 -29.02
N HIS A 97 6.35 5.20 -29.01
CA HIS A 97 5.77 4.54 -30.18
C HIS A 97 4.25 4.52 -30.20
N LEU A 98 3.61 4.62 -29.04
CA LEU A 98 2.15 4.62 -28.89
C LEU A 98 1.62 6.02 -28.57
N ASP A 99 0.34 6.25 -28.83
CA ASP A 99 -0.37 7.45 -28.36
C ASP A 99 -1.24 7.11 -27.14
N TYR A 100 -0.80 7.58 -25.97
CA TYR A 100 -1.49 7.39 -24.70
C TYR A 100 -2.68 8.33 -24.48
N LYS A 101 -3.02 9.20 -25.44
CA LYS A 101 -4.31 9.88 -25.43
C LYS A 101 -5.48 8.89 -25.55
N ASP A 102 -5.25 7.74 -26.21
CA ASP A 102 -6.15 6.60 -26.12
C ASP A 102 -5.96 5.92 -24.76
N LYS A 103 -6.96 6.07 -23.88
CA LYS A 103 -6.93 5.53 -22.51
C LYS A 103 -6.86 4.00 -22.49
N ASP A 104 -7.43 3.32 -23.48
CA ASP A 104 -7.37 1.86 -23.54
C ASP A 104 -5.95 1.40 -23.89
N VAL A 105 -5.27 2.13 -24.78
CA VAL A 105 -3.87 1.87 -25.11
C VAL A 105 -2.97 2.16 -23.92
N ALA A 106 -3.16 3.28 -23.23
CA ALA A 106 -2.40 3.60 -22.02
C ALA A 106 -2.57 2.51 -20.94
N ALA A 107 -3.81 2.10 -20.66
CA ALA A 107 -4.07 1.05 -19.68
C ALA A 107 -3.44 -0.29 -20.08
N LEU A 108 -3.53 -0.67 -21.36
CA LEU A 108 -2.94 -1.91 -21.87
C LEU A 108 -1.42 -1.86 -21.87
N ALA A 109 -0.82 -0.72 -22.20
CA ALA A 109 0.62 -0.52 -22.15
C ALA A 109 1.16 -0.60 -20.71
N LYS A 110 0.43 -0.06 -19.72
CA LYS A 110 0.79 -0.20 -18.30
C LYS A 110 0.76 -1.67 -17.86
N ARG A 111 -0.29 -2.42 -18.23
CA ARG A 111 -0.40 -3.87 -17.95
C ARG A 111 0.70 -4.67 -18.64
N PHE A 112 1.01 -4.35 -19.89
CA PHE A 112 2.14 -4.93 -20.61
C PHE A 112 3.43 -4.70 -19.82
N ALA A 113 3.71 -3.45 -19.45
CA ALA A 113 4.91 -3.11 -18.73
C ALA A 113 5.05 -3.86 -17.40
N ILE A 114 3.97 -3.99 -16.62
CA ILE A 114 3.97 -4.75 -15.35
C ILE A 114 4.25 -6.24 -15.58
N ASN A 115 3.71 -6.83 -16.66
CA ASN A 115 3.93 -8.26 -16.97
C ASN A 115 5.36 -8.56 -17.41
N TYR A 116 5.98 -7.64 -18.16
CA TYR A 116 7.35 -7.82 -18.68
C TYR A 116 8.43 -7.22 -17.79
N ALA A 117 8.08 -6.67 -16.63
CA ALA A 117 9.01 -5.99 -15.73
C ALA A 117 10.16 -6.88 -15.20
N ASN A 118 9.98 -8.20 -15.18
CA ASN A 118 11.03 -9.13 -14.77
C ASN A 118 11.92 -9.59 -15.94
N ASP A 119 11.53 -9.26 -17.18
CA ASP A 119 12.13 -9.77 -18.42
C ASP A 119 12.78 -8.63 -19.23
N ILE A 120 13.32 -7.62 -18.56
CA ILE A 120 14.08 -6.54 -19.22
C ILE A 120 15.46 -7.07 -19.63
N PRO A 121 15.83 -6.98 -20.93
CA PRO A 121 17.18 -7.31 -21.39
C PRO A 121 18.25 -6.42 -20.74
N ASP A 122 19.49 -6.90 -20.65
CA ASP A 122 20.61 -6.13 -20.09
C ASP A 122 20.86 -4.82 -20.88
N GLU A 123 20.55 -4.83 -22.17
CA GLU A 123 20.63 -3.67 -23.07
C GLU A 123 19.49 -2.66 -22.89
N GLY A 124 18.46 -3.00 -22.10
CA GLY A 124 17.35 -2.13 -21.74
C GLY A 124 16.00 -2.45 -22.41
N PRO A 125 14.95 -1.68 -22.08
CA PRO A 125 13.58 -1.95 -22.52
C PRO A 125 13.39 -1.83 -24.05
N SER A 126 14.24 -1.06 -24.74
CA SER A 126 14.21 -0.94 -26.20
C SER A 126 14.43 -2.28 -26.90
N GLU A 127 15.10 -3.23 -26.25
CA GLU A 127 15.38 -4.55 -26.81
C GLU A 127 14.24 -5.56 -26.62
N ILE A 128 13.17 -5.19 -25.90
CA ILE A 128 11.96 -6.02 -25.82
C ILE A 128 11.39 -6.16 -27.24
N THR A 129 11.20 -7.40 -27.70
CA THR A 129 10.82 -7.72 -29.10
C THR A 129 9.66 -6.86 -29.60
N VAL A 130 8.63 -6.68 -28.79
CA VAL A 130 7.45 -5.87 -29.15
C VAL A 130 7.83 -4.40 -29.38
N ILE A 131 8.65 -3.83 -28.51
CA ILE A 131 9.14 -2.45 -28.64
C ILE A 131 10.03 -2.31 -29.88
N LYS A 132 10.94 -3.28 -30.12
CA LYS A 132 11.76 -3.30 -31.35
C LYS A 132 10.91 -3.30 -32.61
N VAL A 133 9.87 -4.13 -32.65
CA VAL A 133 8.94 -4.20 -33.80
C VAL A 133 8.20 -2.88 -33.96
N LEU A 134 7.72 -2.27 -32.87
CA LEU A 134 7.08 -0.95 -32.89
C LEU A 134 8.03 0.15 -33.39
N ALA A 135 9.30 0.10 -33.03
CA ALA A 135 10.33 1.05 -33.44
C ALA A 135 10.77 0.90 -34.91
N GLN A 136 10.85 -0.34 -35.40
CA GLN A 136 11.30 -0.66 -36.76
C GLN A 136 10.17 -0.58 -37.79
N GLY A 137 8.93 -0.80 -37.36
CA GLY A 137 7.80 -0.78 -38.26
C GLY A 137 7.57 0.63 -38.81
N SER A 138 7.49 0.73 -40.13
CA SER A 138 7.07 1.95 -40.81
C SER A 138 5.56 2.09 -40.71
N PHE A 139 5.05 2.23 -39.48
CA PHE A 139 3.60 2.34 -39.22
C PHE A 139 3.02 3.69 -39.66
N GLY A 140 3.88 4.65 -40.05
CA GLY A 140 3.51 5.97 -40.57
C GLY A 140 2.94 6.91 -39.50
N GLU A 141 2.01 6.41 -38.69
CA GLU A 141 1.27 7.14 -37.68
C GLU A 141 1.10 6.29 -36.40
N LYS A 142 1.17 6.94 -35.23
CA LYS A 142 0.96 6.29 -33.92
C LYS A 142 -0.42 5.64 -33.79
N GLU A 143 -1.42 6.13 -34.51
CA GLU A 143 -2.78 5.55 -34.50
C GLU A 143 -2.80 4.12 -35.05
N PHE A 144 -2.04 3.83 -36.10
CA PHE A 144 -1.96 2.49 -36.65
C PHE A 144 -1.21 1.53 -35.71
N ALA A 145 -0.13 2.02 -35.08
CA ALA A 145 0.59 1.28 -34.04
C ALA A 145 -0.32 0.96 -32.83
N ASN A 146 -1.12 1.94 -32.39
CA ASN A 146 -2.13 1.76 -31.34
C ASN A 146 -3.13 0.65 -31.71
N HIS A 147 -3.64 0.65 -32.95
CA HIS A 147 -4.59 -0.38 -33.40
C HIS A 147 -3.99 -1.79 -33.38
N ILE A 148 -2.77 -1.96 -33.89
CA ILE A 148 -2.06 -3.25 -33.86
C ILE A 148 -1.81 -3.69 -32.41
N PHE A 149 -1.29 -2.79 -31.58
CA PHE A 149 -0.98 -3.08 -30.18
C PHE A 149 -2.24 -3.52 -29.42
N LYS A 150 -3.33 -2.74 -29.52
CA LYS A 150 -4.60 -3.04 -28.87
C LYS A 150 -5.16 -4.38 -29.31
N ASN A 151 -5.24 -4.64 -30.62
CA ASN A 151 -5.79 -5.89 -31.14
C ASN A 151 -4.96 -7.12 -30.76
N THR A 152 -3.65 -6.95 -30.61
CA THR A 152 -2.74 -8.04 -30.23
C THR A 152 -2.85 -8.33 -28.73
N PHE A 153 -2.66 -7.32 -27.88
CA PHE A 153 -2.47 -7.53 -26.44
C PHE A 153 -3.78 -7.59 -25.65
N SER A 154 -4.88 -6.99 -26.12
CA SER A 154 -6.19 -7.08 -25.44
C SER A 154 -6.74 -8.51 -25.40
N ARG A 155 -6.28 -9.38 -26.32
CA ARG A 155 -6.69 -10.78 -26.41
C ARG A 155 -5.89 -11.71 -25.52
N ILE A 156 -4.83 -11.23 -24.88
CA ILE A 156 -3.98 -12.04 -24.02
C ILE A 156 -4.57 -12.03 -22.60
N PRO A 157 -5.02 -13.19 -22.07
CA PRO A 157 -5.69 -13.24 -20.75
C PRO A 157 -4.84 -12.70 -19.61
N SER A 158 -3.52 -12.94 -19.63
CA SER A 158 -2.61 -12.42 -18.60
C SER A 158 -2.62 -10.90 -18.53
N MET A 159 -2.73 -10.20 -19.67
CA MET A 159 -2.81 -8.73 -19.71
C MET A 159 -4.10 -8.23 -19.05
N ASN A 160 -5.20 -8.95 -19.20
CA ASN A 160 -6.49 -8.54 -18.62
C ASN A 160 -6.59 -8.79 -17.12
N ASN A 161 -5.75 -9.68 -16.58
CA ASN A 161 -5.71 -10.03 -15.15
C ASN A 161 -4.60 -9.30 -14.39
N THR A 162 -3.72 -8.57 -15.07
CA THR A 162 -2.63 -7.82 -14.42
C THR A 162 -3.18 -6.66 -13.60
N LYS A 163 -2.79 -6.63 -12.32
CA LYS A 163 -3.16 -5.59 -11.37
C LYS A 163 -2.08 -4.52 -11.28
N ASP A 164 -2.49 -3.27 -11.40
CA ASP A 164 -1.64 -2.09 -11.20
C ASP A 164 -1.78 -1.62 -9.75
N HIS A 165 -1.09 -2.31 -8.84
CA HIS A 165 -1.21 -2.07 -7.41
C HIS A 165 -0.77 -0.66 -6.99
N TYR A 166 0.33 -0.15 -7.55
CA TYR A 166 0.77 1.22 -7.25
C TYR A 166 -0.19 2.25 -7.84
N GLY A 167 -0.67 2.06 -9.07
CA GLY A 167 -1.71 2.93 -9.62
C GLY A 167 -3.02 2.87 -8.81
N ALA A 168 -3.38 1.71 -8.26
CA ALA A 168 -4.51 1.58 -7.35
C ALA A 168 -4.29 2.37 -6.05
N LEU A 169 -3.10 2.25 -5.45
CA LEU A 169 -2.74 3.00 -4.24
C LEU A 169 -2.74 4.52 -4.48
N GLU A 170 -2.20 4.98 -5.62
CA GLU A 170 -2.24 6.39 -6.05
C GLU A 170 -3.68 6.90 -6.25
N ARG A 171 -4.57 6.08 -6.84
CA ARG A 171 -5.99 6.42 -6.99
C ARG A 171 -6.71 6.47 -5.65
N GLY A 172 -6.51 5.47 -4.78
CA GLY A 172 -7.09 5.46 -3.43
C GLY A 172 -6.68 6.70 -2.63
N LEU A 173 -5.40 7.07 -2.70
CA LEU A 173 -4.91 8.31 -2.08
C LEU A 173 -5.60 9.57 -2.62
N ALA A 174 -5.90 9.61 -3.93
CA ALA A 174 -6.61 10.73 -4.54
C ALA A 174 -8.11 10.77 -4.19
N GLU A 175 -8.71 9.63 -3.83
CA GLU A 175 -10.12 9.51 -3.42
C GLU A 175 -10.33 9.96 -1.97
N SER A 176 -9.38 9.67 -1.07
CA SER A 176 -9.53 9.97 0.35
C SER A 176 -8.18 10.10 1.04
N GLU A 177 -8.08 11.07 1.95
CA GLU A 177 -6.92 11.21 2.85
C GLU A 177 -6.73 10.01 3.78
N HIS A 178 -7.79 9.25 4.04
CA HIS A 178 -7.78 8.05 4.88
C HIS A 178 -7.01 6.90 4.23
N ASN A 179 -6.82 6.94 2.90
CA ASN A 179 -6.10 5.91 2.14
C ASN A 179 -4.57 6.12 2.12
N GLN A 180 -4.03 6.96 3.02
CA GLN A 180 -2.59 7.14 3.14
C GLN A 180 -1.97 5.97 3.91
N PRO A 181 -0.94 5.27 3.38
CA PRO A 181 -0.35 4.09 4.03
C PRO A 181 0.59 4.45 5.21
N LEU A 182 0.20 5.43 6.05
CA LEU A 182 1.06 6.02 7.07
C LEU A 182 1.37 5.10 8.24
N GLY A 183 0.71 3.96 8.37
CA GLY A 183 1.14 2.90 9.29
C GLY A 183 2.58 2.46 9.04
N LEU A 184 3.05 2.49 7.79
CA LEU A 184 4.45 2.21 7.46
C LEU A 184 5.41 3.30 7.94
N SER A 185 4.93 4.54 8.11
CA SER A 185 5.72 5.67 8.60
C SER A 185 5.86 5.71 10.13
N VAL A 186 4.97 5.01 10.85
CA VAL A 186 5.06 4.88 12.32
C VAL A 186 6.14 3.86 12.73
N ALA A 187 6.31 2.80 11.94
CA ALA A 187 7.22 1.70 12.24
C ALA A 187 8.70 2.10 12.52
N PRO A 188 9.35 2.99 11.74
CA PRO A 188 10.73 3.40 12.05
C PRO A 188 10.88 4.00 13.44
N LYS A 189 9.89 4.77 13.90
CA LYS A 189 9.91 5.41 15.22
C LYS A 189 9.68 4.38 16.32
N LEU A 190 8.73 3.45 16.14
CA LEU A 190 8.54 2.34 17.08
C LEU A 190 9.80 1.50 17.23
N LYS A 191 10.45 1.13 16.12
CA LYS A 191 11.73 0.41 16.12
C LYS A 191 12.86 1.19 16.77
N GLN A 192 12.90 2.51 16.61
CA GLN A 192 13.91 3.36 17.24
C GLN A 192 13.87 3.28 18.78
N TYR A 193 12.68 3.09 19.36
CA TYR A 193 12.48 2.97 20.81
C TYR A 193 12.33 1.52 21.27
N ASP A 194 12.64 0.54 20.41
CA ASP A 194 12.48 -0.89 20.70
C ASP A 194 11.05 -1.26 21.16
N ILE A 195 10.03 -0.54 20.68
CA ILE A 195 8.62 -0.80 21.01
C ILE A 195 8.11 -1.90 20.07
N PRO A 196 7.75 -3.10 20.57
CA PRO A 196 7.11 -4.14 19.77
C PRO A 196 5.77 -3.66 19.23
N PHE A 197 5.45 -4.05 17.99
CA PHE A 197 4.18 -3.66 17.40
C PHE A 197 3.65 -4.67 16.40
N VAL A 198 2.35 -4.58 16.15
CA VAL A 198 1.64 -5.36 15.15
C VAL A 198 0.82 -4.42 14.27
N TYR A 199 0.63 -4.82 13.01
CA TYR A 199 -0.33 -4.16 12.14
C TYR A 199 -1.73 -4.77 12.32
N ALA A 200 -2.76 -3.93 12.33
CA ALA A 200 -4.16 -4.32 12.51
C ALA A 200 -5.02 -3.67 11.42
N THR A 201 -5.32 -4.42 10.37
CA THR A 201 -5.78 -3.82 9.10
C THR A 201 -6.93 -4.59 8.44
N SER A 202 -7.63 -3.94 7.51
CA SER A 202 -8.76 -4.47 6.76
C SER A 202 -8.52 -4.44 5.25
N THR A 203 -7.32 -4.85 4.78
CA THR A 203 -6.97 -4.63 3.35
C THR A 203 -7.75 -5.47 2.35
N PHE A 204 -8.60 -6.40 2.79
CA PHE A 204 -9.31 -7.31 1.89
C PHE A 204 -10.31 -6.63 0.94
N HIS A 205 -11.00 -5.55 1.37
CA HIS A 205 -11.85 -4.73 0.48
C HIS A 205 -11.03 -3.78 -0.40
N HIS A 206 -9.81 -3.54 0.02
CA HIS A 206 -8.78 -2.74 -0.63
C HIS A 206 -7.77 -3.63 -1.38
N ALA A 207 -8.13 -4.86 -1.76
CA ALA A 207 -7.19 -5.91 -2.18
C ALA A 207 -6.14 -5.47 -3.22
N GLU A 208 -6.46 -4.48 -4.07
CA GLU A 208 -5.49 -3.91 -5.00
C GLU A 208 -4.62 -2.80 -4.40
N THR A 209 -5.16 -1.94 -3.55
CA THR A 209 -4.44 -0.82 -2.90
C THR A 209 -3.59 -1.28 -1.71
N GLY A 210 -4.03 -2.31 -0.98
CA GLY A 210 -3.36 -2.83 0.20
C GLY A 210 -2.17 -3.76 -0.06
N GLN A 211 -2.16 -4.49 -1.19
CA GLN A 211 -1.19 -5.57 -1.42
C GLN A 211 0.27 -5.11 -1.32
N LYS A 212 0.63 -3.97 -1.94
CA LYS A 212 2.02 -3.48 -1.92
C LYS A 212 2.44 -2.96 -0.55
N VAL A 213 1.50 -2.42 0.21
CA VAL A 213 1.73 -1.98 1.60
C VAL A 213 1.98 -3.21 2.48
N HIS A 214 1.16 -4.24 2.32
CA HIS A 214 1.29 -5.53 3.01
C HIS A 214 2.60 -6.25 2.65
N ASP A 215 2.96 -6.33 1.36
CA ASP A 215 4.22 -6.92 0.89
C ASP A 215 5.44 -6.20 1.48
N TYR A 216 5.38 -4.85 1.54
CA TYR A 216 6.44 -4.04 2.13
C TYR A 216 6.55 -4.27 3.65
N ALA A 217 5.43 -4.24 4.36
CA ALA A 217 5.38 -4.51 5.79
C ALA A 217 5.99 -5.89 6.12
N ASN A 218 5.62 -6.94 5.39
CA ASN A 218 6.18 -8.27 5.61
C ASN A 218 7.67 -8.38 5.27
N SER A 219 8.08 -7.90 4.10
CA SER A 219 9.44 -8.14 3.58
C SER A 219 10.50 -7.20 4.13
N LYS A 220 10.14 -5.95 4.45
CA LYS A 220 11.08 -4.91 4.89
C LYS A 220 10.95 -4.57 6.36
N ILE A 221 9.73 -4.58 6.91
CA ILE A 221 9.50 -4.26 8.32
C ILE A 221 9.58 -5.54 9.16
N GLY A 222 9.01 -6.64 8.70
CA GLY A 222 9.13 -7.95 9.36
C GLY A 222 8.36 -8.04 10.67
N VAL A 223 7.16 -7.44 10.73
CA VAL A 223 6.29 -7.46 11.91
C VAL A 223 4.98 -8.19 11.62
N PRO A 224 4.33 -8.78 12.64
CA PRO A 224 3.06 -9.48 12.44
C PRO A 224 1.97 -8.55 11.92
N ILE A 225 1.11 -9.08 11.06
CA ILE A 225 -0.06 -8.41 10.51
C ILE A 225 -1.29 -9.23 10.91
N VAL A 226 -2.25 -8.58 11.56
CA VAL A 226 -3.57 -9.11 11.87
C VAL A 226 -4.55 -8.46 10.90
N GLU A 227 -5.14 -9.30 10.05
CA GLU A 227 -6.00 -8.86 8.95
C GLU A 227 -7.44 -9.34 9.16
N CYS A 228 -8.40 -8.52 8.74
CA CYS A 228 -9.80 -8.93 8.66
C CYS A 228 -9.99 -10.13 7.73
N GLY A 229 -10.98 -10.97 8.05
CA GLY A 229 -11.43 -12.02 7.15
C GLY A 229 -11.91 -11.49 5.79
N ALA A 230 -11.91 -12.38 4.79
CA ALA A 230 -12.41 -12.07 3.45
C ALA A 230 -13.86 -11.56 3.49
N ASN A 231 -14.09 -10.34 3.02
CA ASN A 231 -15.39 -9.63 3.07
C ASN A 231 -15.91 -9.30 4.49
N GLN A 232 -15.01 -9.21 5.48
CA GLN A 232 -15.37 -8.94 6.88
C GLN A 232 -14.71 -7.65 7.39
N GLU A 233 -14.88 -6.52 6.68
CA GLU A 233 -14.26 -5.24 7.09
C GLU A 233 -14.63 -4.86 8.52
N ASN A 234 -15.93 -4.99 8.82
CA ASN A 234 -16.52 -4.67 10.10
C ASN A 234 -16.07 -5.62 11.22
N GLU A 235 -15.24 -6.62 10.93
CA GLU A 235 -14.59 -7.41 11.97
C GLU A 235 -13.74 -6.50 12.88
N LYS A 236 -13.11 -5.44 12.34
CA LYS A 236 -12.42 -4.42 13.14
C LYS A 236 -13.33 -3.65 14.10
N ALA A 237 -14.64 -3.67 13.91
CA ALA A 237 -15.59 -3.09 14.86
C ALA A 237 -15.89 -4.02 16.06
N THR A 238 -15.38 -5.24 16.09
CA THR A 238 -15.70 -6.24 17.12
C THR A 238 -14.56 -6.48 18.10
N GLN A 239 -14.90 -6.90 19.32
CA GLN A 239 -13.91 -7.15 20.37
C GLN A 239 -12.97 -8.30 20.01
N GLU A 240 -13.47 -9.31 19.29
CA GLU A 240 -12.70 -10.49 18.89
C GLU A 240 -11.53 -10.13 17.97
N PHE A 241 -11.69 -9.14 17.10
CA PHE A 241 -10.59 -8.68 16.26
C PHE A 241 -9.46 -8.08 17.11
N TRP A 242 -9.81 -7.19 18.03
CA TRP A 242 -8.84 -6.52 18.90
C TRP A 242 -8.21 -7.48 19.90
N GLU A 243 -8.93 -8.51 20.34
CA GLU A 243 -8.37 -9.62 21.12
C GLU A 243 -7.28 -10.35 20.34
N ARG A 244 -7.50 -10.67 19.05
CA ARG A 244 -6.47 -11.30 18.21
C ARG A 244 -5.27 -10.39 17.99
N ALA A 245 -5.51 -9.10 17.72
CA ALA A 245 -4.45 -8.11 17.55
C ALA A 245 -3.59 -8.01 18.81
N TYR A 246 -4.23 -7.84 19.98
CA TYR A 246 -3.54 -7.74 21.25
C TYR A 246 -2.84 -9.05 21.64
N THR A 247 -3.47 -10.21 21.47
CA THR A 247 -2.83 -11.52 21.71
C THR A 247 -1.59 -11.70 20.84
N THR A 248 -1.61 -11.19 19.61
CA THR A 248 -0.45 -11.22 18.71
C THR A 248 0.64 -10.28 19.21
N LEU A 249 0.29 -9.08 19.67
CA LEU A 249 1.24 -8.14 20.29
C LEU A 249 1.86 -8.72 21.56
N GLU A 250 1.07 -9.29 22.47
CA GLU A 250 1.50 -9.82 23.77
C GLU A 250 2.58 -10.91 23.63
N ARG A 251 2.52 -11.70 22.56
CA ARG A 251 3.56 -12.70 22.23
C ARG A 251 4.93 -12.07 21.93
N ASN A 252 4.95 -10.81 21.50
CA ASN A 252 6.16 -10.05 21.17
C ASN A 252 6.60 -9.10 22.30
N LEU A 253 5.83 -8.97 23.39
CA LEU A 253 6.21 -8.20 24.57
C LEU A 253 7.18 -8.97 25.50
N LYS A 254 7.37 -10.27 25.26
CA LYS A 254 8.17 -11.19 26.07
C LYS A 254 9.57 -11.38 25.49
#